data_AF-A0AAW0RTX0-F1
#
_entry.id   AF-A0AAW0RTX0-F1
#
_cell.length_a   1.000
_cell.length_b   1.000
_cell.length_c   1.000
_cell.angle_alpha   90.00
_cell.angle_beta   90.00
_cell.angle_gamma   90.00
#
_symmetry.space_group_name_H-M   'P 1'
#
loop_
_entity.id
_entity.type
_entity.pdbx_description
1 polymer ?
#
loop_
_entity_poly.entity_id
_entity_poly.type
_entity_poly.pdbx_seq_one_letter_code
_entity_poly.pdbx_strand_id
1 'polypeptide(L)'
;MVRQTDIATRALVVTLKAPCCGKTSTEVAGLTGIPSRQVDRIYARAIERGFDPNLRPIVIKDAHLEDAPRSGQPSKQTTENKELILSKIKLNRANCMAYFEETRLPEDEADEEAWSDIEDEN
;
A
#
# COMPACT_ATOMS: atom_id res chain seq x y z
N MET A 1 15.92 -19.39 6.88
CA MET A 1 14.55 -18.85 6.99
C MET A 1 14.54 -17.67 7.93
N VAL A 2 14.11 -16.48 7.49
CA VAL A 2 13.88 -15.34 8.40
C VAL A 2 12.47 -15.49 8.96
N ARG A 3 12.34 -15.75 10.27
CA ARG A 3 11.04 -15.65 10.93
C ARG A 3 10.67 -14.17 10.97
N GLN A 4 9.64 -13.80 10.24
CA GLN A 4 9.10 -12.44 10.28
C GLN A 4 8.52 -12.25 11.68
N THR A 5 9.07 -11.27 12.42
CA THR A 5 8.64 -10.98 13.79
C THR A 5 7.69 -9.79 13.77
N ASP A 6 6.54 -9.94 14.42
CA ASP A 6 5.56 -8.87 14.56
C ASP A 6 6.16 -7.66 15.27
N ILE A 7 5.61 -6.48 15.00
CA ILE A 7 6.08 -5.24 15.60
C ILE A 7 5.93 -5.25 17.13
N ALA A 8 4.84 -5.85 17.62
CA ALA A 8 4.60 -6.06 19.06
C ALA A 8 5.69 -6.92 19.71
N THR A 9 6.11 -8.01 19.05
CA THR A 9 7.16 -8.90 19.56
C THR A 9 8.52 -8.20 19.58
N ARG A 10 8.80 -7.35 18.59
CA ARG A 10 10.01 -6.51 18.59
C ARG A 10 9.98 -5.48 19.72
N ALA A 11 8.83 -4.87 19.98
CA ALA A 11 8.65 -3.94 21.11
C ALA A 11 8.87 -4.65 22.45
N LEU A 12 8.34 -5.87 22.60
CA LEU A 12 8.58 -6.70 23.79
C LEU A 12 10.07 -7.01 23.97
N VAL A 13 10.79 -7.34 22.89
CA VAL A 13 12.24 -7.55 22.96
C VAL A 13 12.98 -6.29 23.42
N VAL A 14 12.66 -5.13 22.85
CA VAL A 14 13.33 -3.86 23.19
C VAL A 14 13.04 -3.45 24.63
N THR A 15 11.79 -3.58 25.09
CA THR A 15 11.42 -3.28 26.49
C THR A 15 12.13 -4.17 27.50
N LEU A 16 12.15 -5.49 27.28
CA LEU A 16 12.80 -6.44 28.19
C LEU A 16 14.31 -6.22 28.28
N LYS A 17 14.92 -5.78 27.17
CA LYS A 17 16.36 -5.55 27.09
C LYS A 17 16.78 -4.16 27.52
N ALA A 18 15.87 -3.19 27.49
CA ALA A 18 16.14 -1.85 27.96
C ALA A 18 16.59 -1.86 29.43
N PRO A 19 17.41 -0.88 29.87
CA PRO A 19 17.96 -0.82 31.22
C PRO A 19 16.91 -0.80 32.34
N CYS A 20 15.64 -0.49 32.06
CA CYS A 20 14.55 -0.64 33.02
C CYS A 20 14.34 -2.08 33.48
N CYS A 21 14.47 -3.04 32.56
CA CYS A 21 14.22 -4.46 32.82
C CYS A 21 15.53 -5.24 32.91
N GLY A 22 16.56 -4.82 32.17
CA GLY A 22 17.92 -5.33 32.27
C GLY A 22 18.08 -6.82 31.95
N LYS A 23 17.14 -7.43 31.22
CA LYS A 23 17.22 -8.87 30.90
C LYS A 23 18.30 -9.14 29.87
N THR A 24 18.99 -10.26 30.06
CA THR A 24 20.00 -10.76 29.13
C THR A 24 19.36 -11.30 27.85
N SER A 25 20.11 -11.33 26.74
CA SER A 25 19.59 -11.84 25.46
C SER A 25 19.14 -13.31 25.53
N THR A 26 19.79 -14.11 26.38
CA THR A 26 19.44 -15.52 26.62
C THR A 26 18.12 -15.67 27.37
N GLU A 27 17.87 -14.83 28.37
CA GLU A 27 16.58 -14.82 29.08
C GLU A 27 15.46 -14.33 28.17
N VAL A 28 15.70 -13.27 27.40
CA VAL A 28 14.71 -12.76 26.43
C VAL A 28 14.42 -13.81 25.36
N ALA A 29 15.43 -14.56 24.92
CA ALA A 29 15.25 -15.67 24.00
C ALA A 29 14.37 -16.79 24.59
N GLY A 30 14.58 -17.13 25.85
CA GLY A 30 13.74 -18.09 26.58
C GLY A 30 12.29 -17.63 26.72
N LEU A 31 12.06 -16.32 26.94
CA LEU A 31 10.72 -15.75 27.10
C LEU A 31 9.96 -15.61 25.76
N THR A 32 10.66 -15.23 24.69
CA THR A 32 10.03 -14.89 23.41
C THR A 32 10.10 -16.01 22.37
N GLY A 33 10.90 -17.04 22.60
CA GLY A 33 11.21 -18.08 21.61
C GLY A 33 12.05 -17.58 20.42
N ILE A 34 12.56 -16.35 20.49
CA ILE A 34 13.41 -15.76 19.45
C ILE A 34 14.87 -16.11 19.74
N PRO A 35 15.68 -16.54 18.75
CA PRO A 35 17.09 -16.80 18.96
C PRO A 35 17.83 -15.57 19.51
N SER A 36 18.75 -15.74 20.47
CA SER A 36 19.47 -14.63 21.10
C SER A 36 20.13 -13.68 20.09
N ARG A 37 20.67 -14.23 19.00
CA ARG A 37 21.24 -13.43 17.89
C ARG A 37 20.23 -12.48 17.25
N GLN A 38 18.98 -12.92 17.12
CA GLN A 38 17.90 -12.09 16.58
C GLN A 38 17.43 -11.05 17.60
N VAL A 39 17.42 -11.38 18.90
CA VAL A 39 17.21 -10.42 20.00
C VAL A 39 18.24 -9.29 19.95
N ASP A 40 19.53 -9.62 19.85
CA ASP A 40 20.62 -8.64 19.72
C ASP A 40 20.43 -7.76 18.49
N ARG A 41 20.08 -8.36 17.35
CA ARG A 41 19.89 -7.64 16.09
C ARG A 41 18.68 -6.69 16.11
N ILE A 42 17.59 -7.08 16.78
CA ILE A 42 16.42 -6.21 16.97
C ILE A 42 16.81 -5.01 17.83
N TYR A 43 17.50 -5.24 18.94
CA TYR A 43 17.89 -4.19 19.86
C TYR A 43 18.89 -3.20 19.24
N ALA A 44 19.91 -3.70 18.54
CA ALA A 44 20.88 -2.88 17.82
C ALA A 44 20.20 -1.97 16.78
N ARG A 45 19.27 -2.53 15.98
CA ARG A 45 18.51 -1.75 14.99
C ARG A 45 17.62 -0.68 15.60
N ALA A 46 17.04 -0.94 16.77
CA ALA A 46 16.26 0.06 17.48
C ALA A 46 17.17 1.26 17.84
N ILE A 47 18.37 1.00 18.36
CA ILE A 47 19.37 2.04 18.68
C ILE A 47 19.80 2.81 17.43
N GLU A 48 20.10 2.11 16.33
CA GLU A 48 20.45 2.73 15.04
C GLU A 48 19.37 3.69 14.52
N ARG A 49 18.11 3.44 14.89
CA ARG A 49 16.95 4.27 14.52
C ARG A 49 16.55 5.30 15.56
N GLY A 50 17.44 5.57 16.52
CA GLY A 50 17.27 6.64 17.50
C GLY A 50 16.48 6.24 18.75
N PHE A 51 16.33 4.95 19.05
CA PHE A 51 15.90 4.54 20.39
C PHE A 51 17.00 4.83 21.40
N ASP A 52 16.71 5.69 22.39
CA ASP A 52 17.61 5.97 23.51
C ASP A 52 17.19 5.15 24.76
N PRO A 53 17.97 4.15 25.18
CA PRO A 53 17.65 3.30 26.33
C PRO A 53 17.79 4.01 27.69
N ASN A 54 18.52 5.12 27.76
CA ASN A 54 18.76 5.84 29.01
C ASN A 54 17.73 6.94 29.26
N LEU A 55 16.97 7.32 28.22
CA LEU A 55 15.97 8.36 28.31
C LEU A 55 14.79 7.93 29.17
N ARG A 56 14.36 8.82 30.07
CA ARG A 56 13.20 8.65 30.95
C ARG A 56 12.20 9.78 30.66
N PRO A 57 10.91 9.49 30.42
CA PRO A 57 10.28 8.16 30.33
C PRO A 57 10.75 7.37 29.09
N ILE A 58 10.68 6.04 29.14
CA ILE A 58 11.02 5.23 27.96
C ILE A 58 9.98 5.49 26.88
N VAL A 59 10.45 5.90 25.69
CA VAL A 59 9.60 6.13 24.53
C VAL A 59 9.94 5.10 23.45
N ILE A 60 8.96 4.29 23.09
CA ILE A 60 9.05 3.35 21.97
C ILE A 60 8.04 3.80 20.92
N LYS A 61 8.52 3.90 19.68
CA LYS A 61 7.75 4.28 18.49
C LYS A 61 7.90 3.20 17.44
N ASP A 62 6.88 3.03 16.62
CA ASP A 62 6.90 2.05 15.52
C ASP A 62 8.06 2.29 14.55
N ALA A 63 8.42 3.55 14.32
CA ALA A 63 9.57 3.95 13.50
C ALA A 63 10.91 3.31 13.92
N HIS A 64 11.10 2.97 15.21
CA HIS A 64 12.31 2.29 15.67
C HIS A 64 12.31 0.80 15.28
N LEU A 65 11.14 0.21 15.05
CA LEU A 65 10.95 -1.24 14.93
C LEU A 65 10.57 -1.69 13.53
N GLU A 66 9.91 -0.86 12.73
CA GLU A 66 9.42 -1.16 11.36
C GLU A 66 10.50 -1.70 10.43
N ASP A 67 10.21 -2.62 9.49
CA ASP A 67 11.26 -3.06 8.57
C ASP A 67 11.64 -1.97 7.56
N ALA A 68 12.94 -1.78 7.34
CA ALA A 68 13.38 -0.91 6.27
C ALA A 68 12.92 -1.48 4.92
N PRO A 69 12.56 -0.63 3.95
CA PRO A 69 12.26 -1.08 2.61
C PRO A 69 13.44 -1.92 2.10
N ARG A 70 13.14 -3.06 1.46
CA ARG A 70 14.17 -3.99 0.98
C ARG A 70 15.04 -3.28 -0.05
N SER A 71 16.24 -2.90 0.35
CA SER A 71 17.22 -2.29 -0.54
C SER A 71 17.60 -3.29 -1.63
N GLY A 72 17.50 -2.86 -2.89
CA GLY A 72 17.95 -3.63 -4.05
C GLY A 72 16.88 -3.86 -5.12
N GLN A 73 15.59 -3.68 -4.82
CA GLN A 73 14.55 -3.74 -5.85
C GLN A 73 14.07 -2.32 -6.18
N PRO A 74 14.38 -1.80 -7.38
CA PRO A 74 13.75 -0.59 -7.88
C PRO A 74 12.22 -0.79 -7.86
N SER A 75 11.51 0.10 -7.17
CA SER A 75 10.05 0.07 -7.16
C SER A 75 9.55 0.40 -8.56
N LYS A 76 8.67 -0.45 -9.13
CA LYS A 76 7.96 -0.13 -10.38
C LYS A 76 7.02 1.08 -10.23
N GLN A 77 6.72 1.49 -9.00
CA GLN A 77 5.85 2.62 -8.67
C GLN A 77 6.63 3.94 -8.54
N THR A 78 7.41 4.31 -9.55
CA THR A 78 7.96 5.67 -9.64
C THR A 78 6.83 6.69 -9.81
N THR A 79 7.05 7.94 -9.38
CA THR A 79 6.07 9.04 -9.53
C THR A 79 5.66 9.19 -10.99
N GLU A 80 6.62 9.13 -11.91
CA GLU A 80 6.41 9.16 -13.35
C GLU A 80 5.48 8.02 -13.83
N ASN A 81 5.69 6.79 -13.36
CA ASN A 81 4.85 5.65 -13.72
C ASN A 81 3.42 5.80 -13.18
N LYS A 82 3.25 6.37 -11.98
CA LYS A 82 1.92 6.66 -11.42
C LYS A 82 1.18 7.69 -12.25
N GLU A 83 1.86 8.78 -12.62
CA GLU A 83 1.29 9.83 -13.46
C GLU A 83 0.92 9.33 -14.87
N LEU A 84 1.79 8.49 -15.47
CA LEU A 84 1.54 7.86 -16.76
C LEU A 84 0.32 6.93 -16.74
N ILE A 85 0.13 6.18 -15.65
CA ILE A 85 -1.05 5.32 -15.49
C ILE A 85 -2.32 6.18 -15.38
N LEU A 86 -2.28 7.25 -14.58
CA LEU A 86 -3.41 8.16 -14.40
C LEU A 86 -3.79 8.87 -15.71
N SER A 87 -2.82 9.30 -16.50
CA SER A 87 -3.07 9.95 -17.79
C SER A 87 -3.70 9.00 -18.81
N LYS A 88 -3.21 7.75 -18.90
CA LYS A 88 -3.79 6.72 -19.76
C LYS A 88 -5.23 6.37 -19.38
N ILE A 89 -5.53 6.28 -18.09
CA ILE A 89 -6.90 6.03 -17.61
C ILE A 89 -7.83 7.19 -17.97
N LYS A 90 -7.39 8.44 -17.82
CA LYS A 90 -8.17 9.63 -18.20
C LYS A 90 -8.44 9.67 -19.70
N LEU A 91 -7.42 9.43 -20.52
CA LEU A 91 -7.53 9.39 -21.98
C LEU A 91 -8.53 8.32 -22.42
N ASN A 92 -8.43 7.10 -21.87
CA ASN A 92 -9.29 5.99 -22.27
C ASN A 92 -10.77 6.24 -21.92
N ARG A 93 -11.03 6.91 -20.78
CA ARG A 93 -12.39 7.36 -20.42
C ARG A 93 -12.93 8.40 -21.38
N ALA A 94 -12.12 9.40 -21.75
CA ALA A 94 -12.52 10.43 -22.70
C ALA A 94 -12.83 9.82 -24.08
N ASN A 95 -11.99 8.89 -24.55
CA ASN A 95 -12.23 8.17 -25.80
C ASN A 95 -13.54 7.39 -25.77
N CYS A 96 -13.83 6.64 -24.70
CA CYS A 96 -15.11 5.90 -24.60
C CYS A 96 -16.34 6.82 -24.67
N MET A 97 -16.28 8.00 -24.06
CA MET A 97 -17.39 8.98 -24.13
C MET A 97 -17.56 9.53 -25.54
N ALA A 98 -16.46 9.85 -26.22
CA ALA A 98 -16.49 10.35 -27.60
C ALA A 98 -17.08 9.32 -28.58
N TYR A 99 -16.71 8.04 -28.47
CA TYR A 99 -17.29 6.98 -29.31
C TYR A 99 -18.80 6.79 -29.09
N PHE A 100 -19.29 7.00 -27.87
CA PHE A 100 -20.72 6.92 -27.58
C PHE A 100 -21.51 8.10 -28.15
N GLU A 101 -20.91 9.29 -28.16
CA GLU A 101 -21.51 10.50 -28.70
C GLU A 101 -21.53 10.49 -30.25
N GLU A 102 -20.49 9.94 -30.87
CA GLU A 102 -20.38 9.80 -32.33
C GLU A 102 -21.30 8.71 -32.91
N THR A 103 -21.69 7.72 -32.09
CA THR A 103 -22.62 6.64 -32.50
C THR A 103 -24.08 6.92 -32.18
N ARG A 104 -24.38 8.07 -31.58
CA ARG A 104 -25.75 8.51 -31.31
C ARG A 104 -26.38 8.95 -32.63
N LEU A 105 -27.20 8.07 -33.21
CA LEU A 105 -28.00 8.40 -34.39
C LEU A 105 -28.87 9.64 -34.08
N PRO A 106 -28.96 10.63 -34.98
CA PRO A 106 -29.91 11.72 -34.85
C PRO A 106 -31.34 11.14 -34.81
N GLU A 107 -32.12 11.55 -33.80
CA GLU A 107 -33.53 11.20 -33.66
C GLU A 107 -34.35 12.16 -34.54
N ASP A 108 -34.15 12.11 -35.85
CA ASP A 108 -34.72 13.11 -36.76
C ASP A 108 -35.27 12.41 -38.02
N GLU A 109 -36.60 12.50 -38.18
CA GLU A 109 -37.32 12.52 -39.47
C GLU A 109 -37.46 11.20 -40.24
N ALA A 110 -38.25 10.27 -39.70
CA ALA A 110 -39.02 9.36 -40.55
C ALA A 110 -40.41 9.27 -39.95
N ASP A 111 -41.36 10.09 -40.43
CA ASP A 111 -42.82 9.91 -40.31
C ASP A 111 -43.59 11.12 -40.91
N GLU A 112 -43.43 11.45 -42.20
CA GLU A 112 -44.28 12.48 -42.85
C GLU A 112 -44.93 12.04 -44.19
N GLU A 113 -44.59 10.88 -44.78
CA GLU A 113 -45.10 10.51 -46.11
C GLU A 113 -45.47 9.02 -46.22
N ALA A 114 -46.62 8.62 -45.67
CA ALA A 114 -47.12 7.25 -45.82
C ALA A 114 -48.63 7.09 -46.03
N TRP A 115 -49.39 8.18 -46.19
CA TRP A 115 -50.80 8.10 -46.57
C TRP A 115 -51.05 8.86 -47.87
N SER A 116 -50.59 8.29 -48.98
CA SER A 116 -51.13 8.63 -50.30
C SER A 116 -52.43 7.85 -50.50
N ASP A 117 -53.55 8.57 -50.59
CA ASP A 117 -54.88 8.05 -50.84
C ASP A 117 -54.89 7.17 -52.10
N ILE A 118 -55.28 5.91 -51.95
CA ILE A 118 -55.69 5.06 -53.09
C ILE A 118 -57.17 5.35 -53.32
N GLU A 119 -57.42 6.27 -54.24
CA GLU A 119 -58.68 6.37 -54.95
C GLU A 119 -58.79 5.24 -56.00
N ASP A 120 -60.04 4.78 -56.15
CA ASP A 120 -60.68 4.17 -57.32
C ASP A 120 -60.74 2.63 -57.56
N GLU A 121 -62.02 2.20 -57.59
CA GLU A 121 -62.71 1.26 -58.50
C GLU A 121 -62.47 -0.26 -58.39
N ASN A 122 -63.48 -1.00 -57.91
CA ASN A 122 -64.54 -1.63 -58.74
C ASN A 122 -65.55 -2.43 -57.88
#